data_AF-A0A6J6A0P1-F1
#
_entry.id   AF-A0A6J6A0P1-F1
#
_cell.length_a   1.000
_cell.length_b   1.000
_cell.length_c   1.000
_cell.angle_alpha   90.00
_cell.angle_beta   90.00
_cell.angle_gamma   90.00
#
_symmetry.space_group_name_H-M   'P 1'
#
loop_
_entity.id
_entity.type
_entity.pdbx_description
1 polymer ?
#
loop_
_entity_poly.entity_id
_entity_poly.type
_entity_poly.pdbx_seq_one_letter_code
_entity_poly.pdbx_strand_id
1 'polypeptide(L)'
;MAEVVTISGTASTAKIRNPLAVVGLTLITLGIYYLYWYYSINRELRDLGRSRDTDECGTSPGTSLLAITLGVLILVPPFVSHFKVWKRMNAASRLTGSGDGFDAGLGLLIWVFLSPIAVYLFQMNLNKVWKAEQGSVGGAATAAIEEAPPAQSAPEPAADAGSEQPS
;
A
#
# COMPACT_ATOMS: atom_id res chain seq x y z
N MET A 1 -18.20 -31.15 -20.88
CA MET A 1 -19.43 -31.60 -20.19
C MET A 1 -19.00 -32.05 -18.80
N ALA A 2 -19.71 -31.68 -17.73
CA ALA A 2 -19.39 -32.13 -16.38
C ALA A 2 -20.09 -33.48 -16.15
N GLU A 3 -19.33 -34.53 -15.87
CA GLU A 3 -19.89 -35.84 -15.54
C GLU A 3 -20.40 -35.80 -14.09
N VAL A 4 -21.69 -36.11 -13.90
CA VAL A 4 -22.33 -36.13 -12.59
C VAL A 4 -22.27 -37.56 -12.07
N VAL A 5 -21.66 -37.74 -10.90
CA VAL A 5 -21.49 -39.05 -10.26
C VAL A 5 -22.31 -39.09 -8.99
N THR A 6 -23.14 -40.11 -8.82
CA THR A 6 -23.88 -40.32 -7.57
C THR A 6 -22.93 -40.81 -6.48
N ILE A 7 -22.99 -40.19 -5.30
CA ILE A 7 -22.16 -40.60 -4.17
C ILE A 7 -22.75 -41.92 -3.63
N SER A 8 -21.96 -43.00 -3.67
CA SER A 8 -22.40 -44.31 -3.17
C SER A 8 -22.82 -44.21 -1.69
N GLY A 9 -24.05 -44.64 -1.40
CA GLY A 9 -24.63 -44.58 -0.05
C GLY A 9 -25.51 -43.36 0.25
N THR A 10 -25.66 -42.41 -0.68
CA THR A 10 -26.46 -41.19 -0.49
C THR A 10 -27.27 -40.82 -1.74
N ALA A 11 -28.32 -40.01 -1.60
CA ALA A 11 -29.03 -39.38 -2.73
C ALA A 11 -28.27 -38.17 -3.33
N SER A 12 -27.11 -37.81 -2.76
CA SER A 12 -26.28 -36.68 -3.21
C SER A 12 -25.45 -37.02 -4.45
N THR A 13 -25.12 -35.99 -5.24
CA THR A 13 -24.30 -36.11 -6.45
C THR A 13 -23.06 -35.23 -6.36
N ALA A 14 -21.94 -35.75 -6.88
CA ALA A 14 -20.68 -35.04 -7.09
C ALA A 14 -20.50 -34.73 -8.58
N LYS A 15 -19.71 -33.70 -8.90
CA LYS A 15 -19.46 -33.31 -10.29
C LYS A 15 -17.97 -33.40 -10.64
N ILE A 16 -17.65 -34.18 -11.67
CA ILE A 16 -16.32 -34.18 -12.28
C ILE A 16 -16.18 -32.92 -13.13
N ARG A 17 -15.18 -32.10 -12.80
CA ARG A 17 -14.93 -30.79 -13.42
C ARG A 17 -13.60 -30.83 -14.15
N ASN A 18 -13.54 -30.20 -15.32
CA ASN A 18 -12.27 -30.01 -16.02
C ASN A 18 -11.39 -28.98 -15.26
N PRO A 19 -10.16 -29.34 -14.84
CA PRO A 19 -9.27 -28.43 -14.12
C PRO A 19 -9.02 -27.09 -14.82
N LEU A 20 -8.80 -27.12 -16.14
CA LEU A 20 -8.55 -25.90 -16.92
C LEU A 20 -9.79 -25.00 -16.99
N ALA A 21 -10.98 -25.58 -17.05
CA ALA A 21 -12.22 -24.81 -17.02
C ALA A 21 -12.41 -24.12 -15.67
N VAL A 22 -12.04 -24.78 -14.56
CA VAL A 22 -12.12 -24.18 -13.21
C VAL A 22 -11.18 -22.98 -13.10
N VAL A 23 -9.93 -23.12 -13.56
CA VAL A 23 -8.96 -22.02 -13.57
C VAL A 23 -9.43 -20.89 -14.49
N GLY A 24 -9.85 -21.20 -15.71
CA GLY A 24 -10.33 -20.22 -16.68
C GLY A 24 -11.54 -19.43 -16.15
N LEU A 25 -12.56 -20.12 -15.62
CA LEU A 25 -13.73 -19.48 -15.03
C LEU A 25 -13.38 -18.65 -13.79
N THR A 26 -12.45 -19.11 -12.97
CA THR A 26 -11.96 -18.34 -11.82
C THR A 26 -11.34 -17.02 -12.27
N LEU A 27 -10.51 -17.03 -13.31
CA LEU A 27 -9.88 -15.82 -13.84
C LEU A 27 -10.89 -14.89 -14.51
N ILE A 28 -11.76 -15.44 -15.38
CA ILE A 28 -12.78 -14.67 -16.12
C ILE A 28 -13.77 -13.98 -15.15
N THR A 29 -14.12 -14.64 -14.06
CA THR A 29 -15.05 -14.11 -13.05
C THR A 29 -14.35 -13.36 -11.90
N LEU A 30 -13.05 -13.04 -12.04
CA LEU A 30 -12.26 -12.32 -11.04
C LEU A 30 -12.35 -12.95 -9.63
N GLY A 31 -12.35 -14.27 -9.54
CA GLY A 31 -12.40 -15.01 -8.28
C GLY A 31 -13.79 -15.29 -7.72
N ILE A 32 -14.87 -14.76 -8.31
CA ILE A 32 -16.24 -15.04 -7.85
C ILE A 32 -16.59 -16.52 -8.04
N TYR A 33 -16.24 -17.10 -9.21
CA TYR A 33 -16.44 -18.53 -9.45
C TYR A 33 -15.64 -19.39 -8.48
N TYR A 34 -14.47 -18.95 -8.03
CA TYR A 34 -13.68 -19.68 -7.04
C TYR A 34 -14.45 -19.85 -5.73
N LEU A 35 -15.14 -18.82 -5.24
CA LEU A 35 -15.98 -18.91 -4.04
C LEU A 35 -17.11 -19.94 -4.21
N TYR A 36 -17.81 -19.90 -5.34
CA TYR A 36 -18.85 -20.87 -5.66
C TYR A 36 -18.29 -22.30 -5.75
N TRP A 37 -17.20 -22.49 -6.49
CA TRP A 37 -16.54 -23.77 -6.68
C TRP A 37 -16.05 -24.33 -5.35
N TYR A 38 -15.42 -23.50 -4.52
CA TYR A 38 -14.92 -23.85 -3.20
C TYR A 38 -16.05 -24.32 -2.26
N TYR A 39 -17.18 -23.63 -2.25
CA TYR A 39 -18.36 -24.10 -1.51
C TYR A 39 -18.88 -25.44 -2.03
N SER A 40 -18.98 -25.59 -3.36
CA SER A 40 -19.53 -26.79 -3.99
C SER A 40 -18.68 -28.03 -3.68
N ILE A 41 -17.34 -27.92 -3.75
CA ILE A 41 -16.45 -29.05 -3.44
C ILE A 41 -16.52 -29.43 -1.95
N ASN A 42 -16.59 -28.46 -1.03
CA ASN A 42 -16.69 -28.76 0.40
C ASN A 42 -18.02 -29.44 0.73
N ARG A 43 -19.11 -29.08 0.03
CA ARG A 43 -20.39 -29.78 0.17
C ARG A 43 -20.33 -31.22 -0.34
N GLU A 44 -19.71 -31.43 -1.50
CA GLU A 44 -19.53 -32.78 -2.07
C GLU A 44 -18.67 -33.66 -1.17
N LEU A 45 -17.61 -33.12 -0.57
CA LEU A 45 -16.76 -33.81 0.41
C LEU A 45 -17.52 -34.16 1.69
N ARG A 46 -18.27 -33.22 2.27
CA ARG A 46 -19.14 -33.50 3.42
C ARG A 46 -20.12 -34.64 3.13
N ASP A 47 -20.78 -34.60 1.97
CA ASP A 47 -21.77 -35.60 1.59
C ASP A 47 -21.14 -36.99 1.39
N LEU A 48 -19.88 -37.04 0.94
CA LEU A 48 -19.08 -38.27 0.89
C LEU A 48 -18.69 -38.78 2.29
N GLY A 49 -18.26 -37.90 3.20
CA GLY A 49 -17.97 -38.28 4.58
C GLY A 49 -19.20 -38.88 5.27
N ARG A 50 -20.36 -38.24 5.10
CA ARG A 50 -21.65 -38.74 5.62
C ARG A 50 -22.03 -40.11 5.06
N SER A 51 -21.74 -40.38 3.78
CA SER A 51 -22.02 -41.69 3.19
C SER A 51 -21.13 -42.81 3.74
N ARG A 52 -20.03 -42.43 4.42
CA ARG A 52 -19.04 -43.33 5.03
C ARG A 52 -19.04 -43.28 6.55
N ASP A 53 -20.07 -42.66 7.17
CA ASP A 53 -20.19 -42.50 8.63
C ASP A 53 -18.96 -41.81 9.27
N THR A 54 -18.37 -40.82 8.58
CA THR A 54 -17.20 -40.09 9.07
C THR A 54 -17.30 -38.58 8.81
N ASP A 55 -16.75 -37.80 9.73
CA ASP A 55 -16.67 -36.33 9.64
C ASP A 55 -15.32 -35.84 9.08
N GLU A 56 -14.39 -36.74 8.74
CA GLU A 56 -13.06 -36.41 8.21
C GLU A 56 -13.10 -35.58 6.93
N CYS A 57 -14.15 -35.73 6.12
CA CYS A 57 -14.34 -34.97 4.88
C CYS A 57 -15.02 -33.59 5.08
N GLY A 58 -15.15 -33.14 6.33
CA GLY A 58 -15.62 -31.81 6.68
C GLY A 58 -17.11 -31.74 7.01
N THR A 59 -17.45 -30.86 7.94
CA THR A 59 -18.79 -30.79 8.54
C THR A 59 -19.61 -29.59 8.08
N SER A 60 -19.00 -28.47 7.70
CA SER A 60 -19.71 -27.25 7.28
C SER A 60 -19.05 -26.47 6.12
N PRO A 61 -19.52 -26.67 4.88
CA PRO A 61 -19.04 -25.94 3.70
C PRO A 61 -19.19 -24.42 3.79
N GLY A 62 -20.25 -23.97 4.48
CA GLY A 62 -20.53 -22.55 4.69
C GLY A 62 -19.50 -21.88 5.60
N THR A 63 -19.03 -22.54 6.66
CA THR A 63 -17.99 -21.97 7.53
C THR A 63 -16.64 -21.93 6.82
N SER A 64 -16.30 -22.93 6.01
CA SER A 64 -15.08 -22.90 5.20
C SER A 64 -15.11 -21.74 4.19
N LEU A 65 -16.24 -21.53 3.53
CA LEU A 65 -16.43 -20.40 2.62
C LEU A 65 -16.31 -19.05 3.35
N LEU A 66 -16.96 -18.95 4.51
CA LEU A 66 -16.89 -17.75 5.34
C LEU A 66 -15.46 -17.48 5.83
N ALA A 67 -14.73 -18.51 6.24
CA ALA A 67 -13.34 -18.40 6.66
C ALA A 67 -12.45 -17.84 5.54
N ILE A 68 -12.61 -18.31 4.29
CA ILE A 68 -11.88 -17.74 3.15
C ILE A 68 -12.31 -16.30 2.90
N THR A 69 -13.61 -16.03 2.88
CA THR A 69 -14.13 -14.70 2.53
C THR A 69 -13.68 -13.66 3.57
N LEU A 70 -13.80 -14.01 4.85
CA LEU A 70 -13.36 -13.19 5.97
C LEU A 70 -11.84 -13.07 6.00
N GLY A 71 -11.10 -14.15 5.72
CA GLY A 71 -9.64 -14.14 5.61
C GLY A 71 -9.17 -13.17 4.53
N VAL A 72 -9.77 -13.21 3.33
CA VAL A 72 -9.48 -12.26 2.24
C VAL A 72 -9.84 -10.83 2.66
N LEU A 73 -11.01 -10.63 3.27
CA LEU A 73 -11.46 -9.32 3.73
C LEU A 73 -10.56 -8.73 4.81
N ILE A 74 -9.93 -9.54 5.65
CA ILE A 74 -8.98 -9.08 6.67
C ILE A 74 -7.60 -8.81 6.06
N LEU A 75 -7.20 -9.61 5.06
CA LEU A 75 -5.87 -9.56 4.47
C LEU A 75 -5.69 -8.44 3.45
N VAL A 76 -6.71 -8.14 2.63
CA VAL A 76 -6.64 -7.11 1.57
C VAL A 76 -6.48 -5.67 2.13
N PRO A 77 -7.22 -5.22 3.17
CA PRO A 77 -7.15 -3.84 3.65
C PRO A 77 -5.76 -3.40 4.14
N PRO A 78 -4.98 -4.21 4.90
CA PRO A 78 -3.60 -3.87 5.25
C PRO A 78 -2.69 -3.59 4.05
N PHE A 79 -2.75 -4.42 2.99
CA PHE A 79 -1.94 -4.22 1.79
C PHE A 79 -2.32 -2.93 1.04
N VAL A 80 -3.62 -2.66 0.91
CA VAL A 80 -4.12 -1.42 0.29
C VAL A 80 -3.71 -0.20 1.11
N SER A 81 -3.80 -0.28 2.44
CA SER A 81 -3.36 0.79 3.34
C SER A 81 -1.88 1.08 3.13
N HIS A 82 -1.03 0.06 3.13
CA HIS A 82 0.41 0.21 2.94
C HIS A 82 0.75 0.85 1.59
N PHE A 83 0.15 0.36 0.50
CA PHE A 83 0.30 0.96 -0.85
C PHE A 83 -0.12 2.44 -0.90
N LYS A 84 -1.21 2.80 -0.23
CA LYS A 84 -1.67 4.20 -0.14
C LYS A 84 -0.66 5.08 0.59
N VAL A 85 0.02 4.59 1.62
CA VAL A 85 1.05 5.34 2.34
C VAL A 85 2.23 5.65 1.42
N TRP A 86 2.70 4.68 0.63
CA TRP A 86 3.74 4.92 -0.38
C TRP A 86 3.31 5.98 -1.41
N LYS A 87 2.06 5.92 -1.89
CA LYS A 87 1.51 6.97 -2.78
C LYS A 87 1.48 8.35 -2.13
N ARG A 88 1.10 8.45 -0.85
CA ARG A 88 1.10 9.72 -0.10
C ARG A 88 2.52 10.29 0.02
N MET A 89 3.51 9.43 0.25
CA MET A 89 4.91 9.85 0.28
C MET A 89 5.40 10.36 -1.08
N ASN A 90 5.05 9.70 -2.18
CA ASN A 90 5.38 10.20 -3.53
C ASN A 90 4.71 11.54 -3.83
N ALA A 91 3.46 11.71 -3.39
CA ALA A 91 2.79 12.99 -3.49
C ALA A 91 3.53 14.07 -2.69
N ALA A 92 3.99 13.75 -1.47
CA ALA A 92 4.78 14.66 -0.65
C ALA A 92 6.12 15.02 -1.32
N SER A 93 6.90 14.04 -1.80
CA SER A 93 8.16 14.29 -2.52
C SER A 93 7.99 15.20 -3.74
N ARG A 94 6.88 15.05 -4.49
CA ARG A 94 6.54 15.93 -5.61
C ARG A 94 6.23 17.35 -5.18
N LEU A 95 5.56 17.54 -4.04
CA LEU A 95 5.23 18.86 -3.51
C LEU A 95 6.44 19.57 -2.93
N THR A 96 7.36 18.83 -2.30
CA THR A 96 8.57 19.36 -1.66
C THR A 96 9.78 19.40 -2.59
N GLY A 97 9.63 19.03 -3.86
CA GLY A 97 10.72 19.01 -4.85
C GLY A 97 11.86 18.03 -4.53
N SER A 98 11.62 17.02 -3.69
CA SER A 98 12.67 16.12 -3.15
C SER A 98 13.18 15.04 -4.14
N GLY A 99 12.86 15.15 -5.43
CA GLY A 99 13.23 14.21 -6.50
C GLY A 99 12.13 13.20 -6.87
N ASP A 100 12.47 12.26 -7.77
CA ASP A 100 11.56 11.22 -8.28
C ASP A 100 11.02 10.33 -7.15
N GLY A 101 9.68 10.17 -7.12
CA GLY A 101 9.00 9.34 -6.14
C GLY A 101 9.40 7.86 -6.24
N PHE A 102 9.40 7.16 -5.10
CA PHE A 102 9.71 5.73 -5.05
C PHE A 102 8.51 4.90 -5.51
N ASP A 103 8.69 3.91 -6.38
CA ASP A 103 7.55 3.12 -6.88
C ASP A 103 6.78 2.44 -5.74
N ALA A 104 5.49 2.75 -5.62
CA ALA A 104 4.65 2.29 -4.52
C ALA A 104 4.38 0.77 -4.59
N GLY A 105 4.38 0.20 -5.80
CA GLY A 105 4.23 -1.24 -6.02
C GLY A 105 5.47 -2.00 -5.57
N LEU A 106 6.66 -1.49 -5.93
CA LEU A 106 7.94 -2.02 -5.48
C LEU A 106 8.08 -1.92 -3.96
N GLY A 107 7.66 -0.81 -3.34
CA GLY A 107 7.65 -0.66 -1.89
C GLY A 107 6.75 -1.68 -1.19
N LEU A 108 5.56 -1.91 -1.72
CA LEU A 108 4.67 -2.95 -1.22
C LEU A 108 5.33 -4.34 -1.37
N LEU A 109 5.91 -4.64 -2.52
CA LEU A 109 6.57 -5.93 -2.78
C LEU A 109 7.73 -6.19 -1.80
N ILE A 110 8.62 -5.21 -1.62
CA ILE A 110 9.73 -5.32 -0.66
C ILE A 110 9.20 -5.45 0.77
N TRP A 111 8.10 -4.78 1.12
CA TRP A 111 7.49 -4.92 2.44
C TRP A 111 6.96 -6.34 2.72
N VAL A 112 6.35 -6.97 1.72
CA VAL A 112 5.84 -8.36 1.84
C VAL A 112 6.98 -9.36 2.04
N PHE A 113 8.09 -9.22 1.33
CA PHE A 113 9.15 -10.23 1.33
C PHE A 113 10.33 -9.89 2.26
N LEU A 114 10.65 -8.62 2.45
CA LEU A 114 11.83 -8.10 3.14
C LEU A 114 11.44 -6.94 4.09
N SER A 115 10.54 -7.21 5.04
CA SER A 115 9.93 -6.20 5.92
C SER A 115 10.94 -5.24 6.60
N PRO A 116 12.06 -5.68 7.19
CA PRO A 116 13.01 -4.75 7.82
C PRO A 116 13.66 -3.76 6.84
N ILE A 117 13.96 -4.23 5.63
CA ILE A 117 14.54 -3.40 4.56
C ILE A 117 13.49 -2.42 4.05
N ALA A 118 12.23 -2.85 3.92
CA ALA A 118 11.15 -1.95 3.53
C ALA A 118 10.96 -0.82 4.53
N VAL A 119 10.98 -1.10 5.84
CA VAL A 119 10.87 -0.07 6.89
C VAL A 119 12.05 0.90 6.82
N TYR A 120 13.27 0.41 6.61
CA TYR A 120 14.44 1.26 6.42
C TYR A 120 14.30 2.18 5.19
N LEU A 121 13.92 1.63 4.03
CA LEU A 121 13.71 2.40 2.81
C LEU A 121 12.56 3.41 2.97
N PHE A 122 11.50 3.01 3.68
CA PHE A 122 10.38 3.87 4.00
C PHE A 122 10.83 5.09 4.81
N GLN A 123 11.58 4.87 5.90
CA GLN A 123 12.10 5.95 6.72
C GLN A 123 13.09 6.84 5.97
N MET A 124 13.96 6.24 5.14
CA MET A 124 14.91 6.99 4.32
C MET A 124 14.19 7.94 3.35
N ASN A 125 13.13 7.47 2.69
CA ASN A 125 12.36 8.31 1.75
C ASN A 125 11.57 9.41 2.48
N LEU A 126 10.96 9.10 3.62
CA LEU A 126 10.33 10.14 4.46
C LEU A 126 11.32 11.22 4.88
N ASN A 127 12.51 10.82 5.31
CA ASN A 127 13.54 11.78 5.72
C ASN A 127 13.99 12.69 4.58
N LYS A 128 13.98 12.23 3.32
CA LYS A 128 14.28 13.10 2.16
C LYS A 128 13.24 14.20 2.00
N VAL A 129 11.96 13.84 2.11
CA VAL A 129 10.84 14.80 2.04
C VAL A 129 11.00 15.87 3.13
N TRP A 130 11.24 15.44 4.38
CA TRP A 130 11.38 16.38 5.49
C TRP A 130 12.62 17.27 5.38
N LYS A 131 13.74 16.74 4.87
CA LYS A 131 14.94 17.54 4.63
C LYS A 131 14.73 18.61 3.56
N ALA A 132 13.99 18.29 2.49
CA ALA A 132 13.68 19.28 1.46
C ALA A 132 12.74 20.37 2.00
N GLU A 133 11.75 19.98 2.80
CA GLU A 133 10.86 20.95 3.46
C GLU A 133 11.63 21.87 4.41
N GLN A 134 12.53 21.32 5.24
CA GLN A 134 13.39 22.13 6.12
C GLN A 134 14.33 23.04 5.34
N GLY A 135 14.88 22.59 4.21
CA GLY A 135 15.70 23.43 3.34
C GLY A 135 14.91 24.59 2.72
N SER A 136 13.64 24.37 2.37
CA SER A 136 12.73 25.41 1.86
C SER A 136 12.42 26.45 2.94
N VAL A 137 12.03 26.02 4.14
CA VAL A 137 11.71 26.91 5.27
C VAL A 137 12.95 27.62 5.81
N GLY A 138 14.08 26.91 5.91
CA GLY A 138 15.36 27.47 6.34
C GLY A 138 15.91 28.48 5.34
N GLY A 139 15.76 28.25 4.03
CA GLY A 139 16.12 29.23 2.99
C GLY A 139 15.27 30.50 3.09
N ALA A 140 13.96 30.38 3.31
CA ALA A 140 13.07 31.52 3.51
C ALA A 140 13.41 32.30 4.79
N ALA A 141 13.76 31.62 5.89
CA ALA A 141 14.17 32.26 7.14
C ALA A 141 15.56 32.93 7.02
N THR A 142 16.49 32.34 6.26
CA THR A 142 17.82 32.92 6.03
C THR A 142 17.73 34.17 5.16
N ALA A 143 16.90 34.13 4.10
CA ALA A 143 16.61 35.30 3.27
C ALA A 143 15.97 36.44 4.10
N ALA A 144 15.06 36.13 5.02
CA ALA A 144 14.45 37.13 5.90
C ALA A 144 15.44 37.77 6.91
N ILE A 145 16.51 37.07 7.29
CA ILE A 145 17.57 37.61 8.16
C ILE A 145 18.54 38.48 7.34
N GLU A 146 18.82 38.11 6.08
CA GLU A 146 19.67 38.88 5.16
C GLU A 146 19.00 40.18 4.68
N GLU A 147 17.66 40.23 4.64
CA GLU A 147 16.88 41.44 4.32
C GLU A 147 16.66 42.39 5.52
N ALA A 148 17.11 42.04 6.74
CA ALA A 148 17.03 42.95 7.88
C ALA A 148 18.05 44.10 7.71
N PRO A 149 17.63 45.37 7.68
CA PRO A 149 18.53 46.48 7.36
C PRO A 149 19.63 46.63 8.43
N PRO A 150 20.86 47.01 8.06
CA PRO A 150 21.93 47.17 9.03
C PRO A 150 21.56 48.28 10.00
N ALA A 151 21.78 48.03 11.30
CA ALA A 151 21.65 49.05 12.34
C ALA A 151 22.49 50.27 11.94
N GLN A 152 21.84 51.38 11.64
CA GLN A 152 22.47 52.62 11.18
C GLN A 152 23.49 53.11 12.23
N SER A 153 24.77 53.04 11.88
CA SER A 153 25.82 53.83 12.54
C SER A 153 25.54 55.32 12.29
N ALA A 154 25.40 56.08 13.38
CA ALA A 154 25.07 57.51 13.39
C ALA A 154 26.06 58.38 12.58
N PRO A 155 25.65 59.55 12.05
CA PRO A 155 26.52 60.39 11.23
C PRO A 155 27.51 61.20 12.06
N GLU A 156 28.76 61.25 11.58
CA GLU A 156 29.84 62.13 12.06
C GLU A 156 29.56 63.59 11.66
N PRO A 157 29.76 64.60 12.54
CA PRO A 157 29.42 65.98 12.21
C PRO A 157 30.50 66.66 11.35
N ALA A 158 30.05 67.33 10.29
CA ALA A 158 30.88 68.08 9.35
C ALA A 158 31.58 69.29 10.01
N ALA A 159 32.89 69.42 9.79
CA ALA A 159 33.66 70.61 10.09
C ALA A 159 33.61 71.58 8.90
N ASP A 160 33.04 72.75 9.15
CA ASP A 160 33.03 73.96 8.31
C ASP A 160 34.38 74.70 8.40
N ALA A 161 34.93 75.14 7.27
CA ALA A 161 35.83 76.31 7.19
C ALA A 161 36.14 76.70 5.73
N GLY A 162 35.44 77.73 5.25
CA GLY A 162 36.05 79.02 4.90
C GLY A 162 37.21 79.08 3.89
N SER A 163 36.91 79.68 2.75
CA SER A 163 37.81 80.16 1.70
C SER A 163 38.79 81.27 2.11
N GLU A 164 40.08 81.15 1.77
CA GLU A 164 40.98 82.28 1.50
C GLU A 164 41.89 81.96 0.29
N GLN A 165 41.81 82.80 -0.76
CA GLN A 165 42.73 82.85 -1.91
C GLN A 165 43.91 83.80 -1.63
N PRO A 166 45.10 83.61 -2.23
CA PRO A 166 46.16 84.60 -2.19
C PRO A 166 46.31 85.42 -3.49
N SER A 167 46.81 86.65 -3.29
CA SER A 167 47.46 87.64 -4.18
C SER A 167 46.58 88.57 -5.02
#